data_AF-A0A938GJX0-F1
#
_entry.id   AF-A0A938GJX0-F1
#
_cell.length_a   1.000
_cell.length_b   1.000
_cell.length_c   1.000
_cell.angle_alpha   90.00
_cell.angle_beta   90.00
_cell.angle_gamma   90.00
#
_symmetry.space_group_name_H-M   'P 1'
#
loop_
_entity.id
_entity.type
_entity.pdbx_description
1 polymer ?
#
loop_
_entity_poly.entity_id
_entity_poly.type
_entity_poly.pdbx_seq_one_letter_code
_entity_poly.pdbx_strand_id
1 'polypeptide(L)'
;MSASPKSTLETLLKNLGFDATVDEHQTEDGLLLDVKTDDPGRLIGRQGQALSDLQYVLNRMLFQGDDSVPRVTVDVGGYRTQAR
;
A
#
# COMPACT_ATOMS: atom_id res chain seq x y z
N MET A 1 19.69 -2.39 -6.11
CA MET A 1 18.71 -3.45 -5.85
C MET A 1 17.35 -2.82 -6.03
N SER A 2 16.57 -3.25 -7.02
CA SER A 2 15.18 -2.79 -7.13
C SER A 2 14.41 -3.34 -5.93
N ALA A 3 13.90 -2.47 -5.07
CA ALA A 3 13.07 -2.88 -3.96
C ALA A 3 11.71 -3.35 -4.51
N SER A 4 11.19 -4.47 -4.05
CA SER A 4 9.86 -4.93 -4.46
C SER A 4 8.78 -3.99 -3.90
N PRO A 5 7.59 -3.92 -4.54
CA PRO A 5 6.46 -3.16 -4.02
C PRO A 5 6.13 -3.46 -2.56
N LYS A 6 6.07 -4.76 -2.22
CA LYS A 6 5.85 -5.24 -0.86
C LYS A 6 6.90 -4.71 0.12
N SER A 7 8.19 -4.90 -0.15
CA SER A 7 9.25 -4.51 0.81
C SER A 7 9.35 -2.99 0.96
N THR A 8 9.03 -2.24 -0.10
CA THR A 8 8.94 -0.78 -0.06
C THR A 8 7.81 -0.32 0.87
N LEU A 9 6.62 -0.92 0.75
CA LEU A 9 5.50 -0.59 1.61
C LEU A 9 5.75 -0.99 3.07
N GLU A 10 6.27 -2.20 3.33
CA GLU A 10 6.64 -2.64 4.68
C GLU A 10 7.65 -1.69 5.34
N THR A 11 8.66 -1.25 4.59
CA THR A 11 9.65 -0.28 5.07
C THR A 11 9.00 1.06 5.39
N LEU A 12 8.10 1.53 4.52
CA LEU A 12 7.39 2.79 4.72
C LEU A 12 6.50 2.75 5.97
N LEU A 13 5.72 1.67 6.15
CA LEU A 13 4.87 1.47 7.32
C LEU A 13 5.69 1.41 8.62
N LYS A 14 6.80 0.66 8.61
CA LYS A 14 7.73 0.60 9.74
C LYS A 14 8.29 1.97 10.11
N ASN A 15 8.70 2.77 9.12
CA ASN A 15 9.23 4.12 9.35
C ASN A 15 8.16 5.08 9.88
N LEU A 16 6.89 4.86 9.54
CA LEU A 16 5.74 5.60 10.08
C LEU A 16 5.31 5.11 11.48
N GLY A 17 5.95 4.07 12.01
CA GLY A 17 5.69 3.52 13.35
C GLY A 17 4.52 2.56 13.41
N PHE A 18 4.16 1.93 12.30
CA PHE A 18 3.15 0.87 12.27
C PHE A 18 3.80 -0.51 12.40
N ASP A 19 3.22 -1.34 13.25
CA ASP A 19 3.41 -2.79 13.19
C ASP A 19 2.36 -3.35 12.23
N ALA A 20 2.81 -3.77 11.05
CA ALA A 20 1.95 -4.19 9.97
C ALA A 20 2.64 -5.22 9.08
N THR A 21 1.86 -6.18 8.58
CA THR A 21 2.30 -7.12 7.54
C THR A 21 1.58 -6.80 6.23
N VAL A 22 2.21 -7.15 5.12
CA VAL A 22 1.68 -6.91 3.77
C VAL A 22 1.56 -8.22 3.02
N ASP A 23 0.36 -8.54 2.57
CA ASP A 23 0.09 -9.65 1.66
C ASP A 23 0.00 -9.12 0.22
N GLU A 24 0.55 -9.87 -0.72
CA GLU A 24 0.60 -9.49 -2.12
C GLU A 24 -0.34 -10.38 -2.93
N HIS A 25 -1.22 -9.74 -3.72
CA HIS A 25 -2.21 -10.40 -4.55
C HIS A 25 -2.10 -9.88 -5.98
N GLN A 26 -1.94 -10.78 -6.94
CA GLN A 26 -2.06 -10.44 -8.35
C GLN A 26 -3.54 -10.36 -8.74
N THR A 27 -3.91 -9.27 -9.40
CA THR A 27 -5.27 -8.97 -9.83
C THR A 27 -5.30 -8.61 -11.32
N GLU A 28 -6.48 -8.62 -11.93
CA GLU A 28 -6.64 -8.20 -13.33
C GLU A 28 -6.22 -6.73 -13.56
N ASP A 29 -6.37 -5.89 -12.54
CA ASP A 29 -6.05 -4.46 -12.56
C ASP A 29 -4.58 -4.16 -12.18
N GLY A 30 -3.78 -5.18 -11.87
CA GLY A 30 -2.38 -5.05 -11.43
C GLY A 30 -2.11 -5.68 -10.06
N LEU A 31 -1.25 -5.05 -9.27
CA LEU A 31 -0.81 -5.58 -7.98
C LEU A 31 -1.63 -5.00 -6.83
N LEU A 32 -2.21 -5.84 -5.97
CA LEU A 32 -2.84 -5.44 -4.72
C LEU A 32 -1.93 -5.80 -3.54
N LEU A 33 -1.66 -4.80 -2.70
CA LEU A 33 -1.01 -4.96 -1.40
C LEU A 33 -2.05 -4.80 -0.30
N ASP A 34 -2.34 -5.87 0.42
CA ASP A 34 -3.29 -5.92 1.52
C ASP A 34 -2.53 -5.79 2.86
N VAL A 35 -2.76 -4.69 3.55
CA VAL A 35 -2.10 -4.36 4.81
C VAL A 35 -2.90 -4.91 5.99
N LYS A 36 -2.24 -5.72 6.82
CA LYS A 36 -2.76 -6.20 8.11
C LYS A 36 -2.08 -5.43 9.23
N THR A 37 -2.88 -4.81 10.09
CA THR A 37 -2.41 -4.07 11.27
C THR A 37 -3.52 -4.02 12.32
N ASP A 38 -3.14 -3.81 13.58
CA ASP A 38 -4.06 -3.63 14.70
C ASP A 38 -4.71 -2.23 14.73
N ASP A 39 -4.16 -1.26 13.99
CA ASP A 39 -4.69 0.11 13.87
C ASP A 39 -5.01 0.51 12.42
N PRO A 40 -5.98 -0.15 11.77
CA PRO A 40 -6.33 0.13 10.38
C PRO A 40 -6.91 1.54 10.20
N GLY A 41 -7.62 2.07 11.21
CA GLY A 41 -8.27 3.37 11.16
C GLY A 41 -7.29 4.52 10.92
N ARG A 42 -6.10 4.44 11.54
CA ARG A 42 -5.04 5.46 11.36
C ARG A 42 -4.40 5.43 9.98
N LEU A 43 -4.27 4.25 9.36
CA LEU A 43 -3.80 4.12 7.97
C LEU A 43 -4.86 4.50 6.94
N ILE A 44 -6.14 4.25 7.23
CA ILE A 44 -7.26 4.65 6.37
C ILE A 44 -7.40 6.18 6.39
N GLY A 45 -7.40 6.77 7.58
CA GLY A 45 -7.63 8.20 7.77
C GLY A 45 -9.08 8.61 7.46
N ARG A 46 -9.38 9.91 7.59
CA ARG A 46 -10.73 10.42 7.34
C ARG A 46 -11.13 10.19 5.87
N GLN A 47 -12.23 9.48 5.65
CA GLN A 47 -12.75 9.14 4.31
C GLN A 47 -11.73 8.44 3.39
N GLY A 48 -10.71 7.76 3.96
CA GLY A 48 -9.71 7.05 3.15
C GLY A 48 -8.61 7.94 2.58
N GLN A 49 -8.49 9.19 3.05
CA GLN A 49 -7.49 10.13 2.53
C GLN A 49 -6.06 9.64 2.78
N ALA A 50 -5.74 9.19 4.00
CA ALA A 50 -4.40 8.73 4.35
C ALA A 50 -4.00 7.49 3.53
N LEU A 51 -4.93 6.56 3.33
CA LEU A 51 -4.70 5.38 2.47
C LEU A 51 -4.44 5.79 1.01
N SER A 52 -5.15 6.80 0.52
CA SER A 52 -4.96 7.31 -0.84
C SER A 52 -3.61 8.01 -1.00
N ASP A 53 -3.20 8.81 -0.01
CA ASP A 53 -1.89 9.47 0.01
C ASP A 53 -0.75 8.46 0.13
N LEU A 54 -0.90 7.44 0.98
CA LEU A 54 0.06 6.35 1.14
C LEU A 54 0.28 5.60 -0.17
N GLN A 55 -0.82 5.21 -0.84
CA GLN A 55 -0.75 4.56 -2.15
C GLN A 55 -0.07 5.46 -3.19
N TYR A 56 -0.40 6.76 -3.19
CA TYR A 56 0.20 7.71 -4.12
C TYR A 56 1.72 7.79 -3.93
N VAL A 57 2.18 8.00 -2.70
CA VAL A 57 3.63 8.07 -2.39
C VAL A 57 4.33 6.77 -2.77
N LEU A 58 3.76 5.61 -2.42
CA LEU A 58 4.31 4.32 -2.79
C LEU A 58 4.50 4.18 -4.30
N ASN A 59 3.46 4.46 -5.09
CA ASN A 59 3.54 4.37 -6.55
C ASN A 59 4.59 5.34 -7.12
N ARG A 60 4.73 6.55 -6.56
CA ARG A 60 5.76 7.50 -6.99
C ARG A 60 7.17 7.01 -6.69
N MET A 61 7.40 6.41 -5.53
CA MET A 61 8.70 5.84 -5.16
C MET A 61 9.07 4.65 -6.06
N LEU A 62 8.11 3.77 -6.35
CA LEU A 62 8.31 2.61 -7.22
C LEU A 62 8.61 3.05 -8.65
N PHE A 63 7.79 3.95 -9.21
CA PHE A 63 7.97 4.47 -10.56
C PHE A 63 9.30 5.22 -10.74
N GLN A 64 9.79 5.91 -9.70
CA GLN A 64 11.10 6.55 -9.74
C GLN A 64 12.26 5.54 -9.81
N GLY A 65 12.09 4.36 -9.21
CA GLY A 65 13.09 3.29 -9.26
C GLY A 65 13.06 2.47 -10.55
N ASP A 66 11.87 2.25 -11.10
CA ASP A 66 11.62 1.45 -12.31
C ASP A 66 10.28 1.88 -12.93
N ASP A 67 10.32 2.43 -14.15
CA ASP A 67 9.15 2.95 -14.86
C ASP A 67 8.25 1.86 -15.46
N SER A 68 8.72 0.60 -15.44
CA SER A 68 7.96 -0.57 -15.89
C SER A 68 7.10 -1.19 -14.79
N VAL A 69 7.23 -0.72 -13.53
CA VAL A 69 6.49 -1.28 -12.40
C VAL A 69 4.98 -1.08 -12.61
N PRO A 70 4.17 -2.15 -12.51
CA PRO A 70 2.73 -2.02 -12.62
C PRO A 70 2.18 -1.14 -11.50
N ARG A 71 1.04 -0.49 -11.78
CA ARG A 71 0.35 0.28 -10.76
C ARG A 71 -0.02 -0.61 -9.57
N VAL A 72 0.31 -0.12 -8.38
CA VAL A 72 0.05 -0.83 -7.12
C VAL A 72 -1.18 -0.21 -6.45
N THR A 73 -2.11 -1.07 -6.06
CA THR A 73 -3.24 -0.73 -5.20
C THR A 73 -2.91 -1.13 -3.76
N VAL A 74 -3.23 -0.27 -2.81
CA VAL A 74 -3.05 -0.57 -1.38
C VAL A 74 -4.43 -0.63 -0.74
N ASP A 75 -4.73 -1.71 -0.03
CA ASP A 75 -5.92 -1.87 0.80
C ASP A 75 -5.51 -2.09 2.26
N VAL A 76 -6.38 -1.65 3.18
CA VAL A 76 -6.18 -1.79 4.63
C VAL A 76 -7.49 -2.31 5.21
N GLY A 77 -7.46 -3.51 5.78
CA GLY A 77 -8.63 -4.08 6.44
C GLY A 77 -9.90 -4.20 5.56
N GLY A 78 -9.74 -4.34 4.24
CA GLY A 78 -10.86 -4.42 3.31
C GLY A 78 -11.59 -3.10 3.05
N TYR A 79 -11.02 -1.96 3.45
CA TYR A 79 -11.68 -0.64 3.33
C TYR A 79 -12.03 -0.29 1.89
N ARG A 80 -11.10 -0.49 0.93
CA ARG A 80 -11.36 -0.22 -0.48
C ARG A 80 -12.34 -1.21 -1.09
N THR A 81 -12.29 -2.46 -0.62
CA THR A 81 -13.19 -3.52 -1.10
C THR A 81 -14.63 -3.25 -0.68
N GLN A 82 -14.86 -2.68 0.51
CA GLN A 82 -16.18 -2.31 1.02
C GLN A 82 -16.73 -0.98 0.46
N ALA A 83 -15.87 -0.11 -0.07
CA ALA A 83 -16.24 1.20 -0.61
C ALA A 83 -16.68 1.16 -2.10
N ARG A 84 -16.67 -0.01 -2.74
CA ARG A 84 -17.11 -0.23 -4.13
C ARG A 84 -18.57 -0.64 -4.21
#